data_AF-A0A1Y6LX47-F1
#
_entry.id   AF-A0A1Y6LX47-F1
#
_cell.length_a   1.000
_cell.length_b   1.000
_cell.length_c   1.000
_cell.angle_alpha   90.00
_cell.angle_beta   90.00
_cell.angle_gamma   90.00
#
_symmetry.space_group_name_H-M   'P 1'
#
loop_
_entity.id
_entity.type
_entity.pdbx_description
1 polymer ?
#
loop_
_entity_poly.entity_id
_entity_poly.type
_entity_poly.pdbx_seq_one_letter_code
_entity_poly.pdbx_strand_id
1 'polypeptide(L)'
;MPSKLSKVQKAVGKKKGGAKVNKLHENSRDAQRLRKAGARDEKVSRVASHRKKENRLWLDRLEFLKDNLPDTLHPLDLDSVKGLITQYLNRYDEELAQLRAERRAGRPPSTRQTLLEQQLVIESQEYEGGFWMPNLQDAESLVKLDAWDGRWLGLGNLRSGLAPMIDSDTVLVLVGAIEYGFTVHEAPLRAHSRFFDAAMSGAWKESSKRIVKLPMENAAIFNVYVQWAYTSKISIAENWSYDDFLSLYLTACRLQDGDLQDATIDCIITQRQPPTLISPNENDVSKIYKNTAIGNAARRLFVDVWTSDASEEWLVKLCDNVAAQFYFDLAKALIKVNAGRPAPLLVDKAGSTCKYHQHKEGECYSKKFAV
;
A
#
# COMPACT_ATOMS: atom_id res chain seq x y z
N MET A 1 17.94 17.15 2.08
CA MET A 1 17.33 18.26 2.88
C MET A 1 17.62 18.05 4.35
N PRO A 2 17.77 19.09 5.19
CA PRO A 2 18.01 18.93 6.62
C PRO A 2 16.81 18.30 7.32
N SER A 3 17.05 17.29 8.16
CA SER A 3 16.03 16.57 8.93
C SER A 3 15.23 17.52 9.86
N LYS A 4 14.03 17.12 10.31
CA LYS A 4 13.21 18.00 11.16
C LYS A 4 13.89 18.27 12.50
N LEU A 5 14.61 17.28 13.04
CA LEU A 5 15.43 17.43 14.24
C LEU A 5 16.52 18.49 14.05
N SER A 6 17.24 18.47 12.93
CA SER A 6 18.33 19.45 12.70
C SER A 6 17.81 20.89 12.63
N LYS A 7 16.62 21.11 12.04
CA LYS A 7 15.94 22.42 12.04
C LYS A 7 15.52 22.85 13.44
N VAL A 8 14.95 21.94 14.23
CA VAL A 8 14.52 22.23 15.61
C VAL A 8 15.72 22.47 16.53
N GLN A 9 16.79 21.69 16.41
CA GLN A 9 18.06 21.91 17.12
C GLN A 9 18.65 23.28 16.82
N LYS A 10 18.69 23.69 15.54
CA LYS A 10 19.17 25.01 15.14
C LYS A 10 18.32 26.14 15.74
N ALA A 11 16.99 25.99 15.74
CA ALA A 11 16.08 26.96 16.32
C ALA A 11 16.22 27.08 17.85
N VAL A 12 16.32 25.94 18.56
CA VAL A 12 16.52 25.90 20.01
C VAL A 12 17.91 26.45 20.39
N GLY A 13 18.94 26.09 19.64
CA GLY A 13 20.30 26.60 19.81
C GLY A 13 20.40 28.12 19.61
N LYS A 14 19.69 28.66 18.60
CA LYS A 14 19.60 30.12 18.39
C LYS A 14 18.91 30.83 19.55
N LYS A 15 17.92 30.19 20.19
CA LYS A 15 17.13 30.76 21.28
C LYS A 15 17.83 30.68 22.65
N LYS A 16 18.59 29.62 22.92
CA LYS A 16 19.16 29.32 24.25
C LYS A 16 20.69 29.55 24.34
N GLY A 17 21.33 29.86 23.21
CA GLY A 17 22.80 29.83 23.07
C GLY A 17 23.27 28.39 22.89
N GLY A 18 24.01 28.10 21.82
CA GLY A 18 24.30 26.73 21.35
C GLY A 18 24.80 25.75 22.41
N ALA A 19 25.53 26.23 23.42
CA ALA A 19 26.06 25.42 24.53
C ALA A 19 24.99 24.94 25.55
N LYS A 20 23.79 25.52 25.57
CA LYS A 20 22.72 25.19 26.53
C LYS A 20 21.67 24.20 25.99
N VAL A 21 21.77 23.78 24.73
CA VAL A 21 20.84 22.80 24.13
C VAL A 21 20.88 21.46 24.87
N ASN A 22 22.06 21.05 25.36
CA ASN A 22 22.25 19.82 26.13
C ASN A 22 21.98 19.99 27.64
N LYS A 23 21.65 21.20 28.10
CA LYS A 23 21.35 21.53 29.50
C LYS A 23 19.87 21.90 29.70
N LEU A 24 18.99 21.40 28.83
CA LEU A 24 17.56 21.61 28.95
C LEU A 24 17.00 20.69 30.04
N HIS A 25 16.18 21.25 30.94
CA HIS A 25 15.40 20.44 31.86
C HIS A 25 14.52 19.48 31.05
N GLU A 26 14.42 18.24 31.52
CA GLU A 26 13.75 17.16 30.82
C GLU A 26 12.33 17.56 30.37
N ASN A 27 11.53 18.11 31.28
CA ASN A 27 10.13 18.51 31.00
C ASN A 27 9.98 19.90 30.34
N SER A 28 11.07 20.54 29.91
CA SER A 28 10.98 21.84 29.25
C SER A 28 10.32 21.74 27.86
N ARG A 29 9.60 22.79 27.45
CA ARG A 29 8.97 22.87 26.12
C ARG A 29 9.96 22.62 24.98
N ASP A 30 11.19 23.12 25.12
CA ASP A 30 12.24 22.95 24.11
C ASP A 30 12.80 21.50 24.10
N ALA A 31 12.94 20.85 25.26
CA ALA A 31 13.31 19.43 25.35
C ALA A 31 12.24 18.49 24.76
N GLN A 32 10.95 18.76 25.03
CA GLN A 32 9.84 18.01 24.43
C GLN A 32 9.78 18.21 22.91
N ARG A 33 10.04 19.43 22.41
CA ARG A 33 10.12 19.71 20.97
C ARG A 33 11.24 18.94 20.28
N LEU A 34 12.42 18.85 20.91
CA LEU A 34 13.54 18.06 20.41
C LEU A 34 13.22 16.56 20.37
N ARG A 35 12.64 16.02 21.46
CA ARG A 35 12.22 14.61 21.51
C ARG A 35 11.19 14.27 20.43
N LYS A 36 10.15 15.10 20.27
CA LYS A 36 9.14 14.93 19.20
C LYS A 36 9.75 15.00 17.80
N ALA A 37 10.73 15.87 17.57
CA ALA A 37 11.41 15.96 16.29
C ALA A 37 12.30 14.73 16.02
N GLY A 38 13.02 14.25 17.03
CA GLY A 38 13.84 13.03 16.94
C GLY A 38 13.01 11.78 16.66
N ALA A 39 11.94 11.56 17.43
CA ALA A 39 11.03 10.42 17.22
C ALA A 39 10.38 10.43 15.82
N ARG A 40 10.13 11.63 15.25
CA ARG A 40 9.63 11.75 13.88
C ARG A 40 10.70 11.38 12.85
N ASP A 41 11.92 11.89 12.99
CA ASP A 41 13.01 11.57 12.07
C ASP A 41 13.34 10.07 12.11
N GLU A 42 13.29 9.44 13.29
CA GLU A 42 13.45 7.98 13.45
C GLU A 42 12.34 7.20 12.74
N LYS A 43 11.07 7.61 12.89
CA LYS A 43 9.95 7.00 12.14
C LYS A 43 10.15 7.10 10.64
N VAL A 44 10.53 8.28 10.14
CA VAL A 44 10.79 8.49 8.70
C VAL A 44 11.92 7.56 8.24
N SER A 45 13.02 7.48 8.99
CA SER A 45 14.14 6.58 8.68
C SER A 45 13.72 5.10 8.66
N ARG A 46 12.91 4.66 9.63
CA ARG A 46 12.40 3.29 9.71
C ARG A 46 11.46 2.94 8.56
N VAL A 47 10.55 3.85 8.20
CA VAL A 47 9.65 3.65 7.06
C VAL A 47 10.43 3.62 5.75
N ALA A 48 11.39 4.55 5.57
CA ALA A 48 12.25 4.57 4.39
C ALA A 48 13.10 3.29 4.27
N SER A 49 13.62 2.77 5.38
CA SER A 49 14.40 1.52 5.37
C SER A 49 13.52 0.30 5.08
N HIS A 50 12.30 0.24 5.61
CA HIS A 50 11.33 -0.81 5.28
C HIS A 50 11.03 -0.82 3.79
N ARG A 51 10.71 0.35 3.21
CA ARG A 51 10.44 0.46 1.78
C ARG A 51 11.64 0.16 0.92
N LYS A 52 12.84 0.56 1.35
CA LYS A 52 14.06 0.19 0.63
C LYS A 52 14.22 -1.33 0.56
N LYS A 53 13.78 -2.07 1.59
CA LYS A 53 13.75 -3.54 1.58
C LYS A 53 12.64 -4.08 0.68
N GLU A 54 11.41 -3.56 0.78
CA GLU A 54 10.29 -4.00 -0.09
C GLU A 54 10.59 -3.74 -1.58
N ASN A 55 11.12 -2.56 -1.88
CA ASN A 55 11.50 -2.14 -3.22
C ASN A 55 12.71 -2.93 -3.76
N ARG A 56 13.47 -3.58 -2.89
CA ARG A 56 14.70 -4.28 -3.27
C ARG A 56 14.43 -5.40 -4.26
N LEU A 57 13.35 -6.16 -4.05
CA LEU A 57 12.94 -7.26 -4.93
C LEU A 57 12.77 -6.80 -6.38
N TRP A 58 12.13 -5.64 -6.56
CA TRP A 58 11.92 -5.04 -7.87
C TRP A 58 13.22 -4.56 -8.50
N LEU A 59 14.10 -3.95 -7.70
CA LEU A 59 15.39 -3.47 -8.19
C LEU A 59 16.27 -4.64 -8.62
N ASP A 60 16.37 -5.67 -7.79
CA ASP A 60 17.17 -6.87 -8.06
C ASP A 60 16.65 -7.60 -9.33
N ARG A 61 15.33 -7.66 -9.54
CA ARG A 61 14.72 -8.20 -10.77
C ARG A 61 15.13 -7.40 -12.00
N LEU A 62 15.00 -6.07 -11.95
CA LEU A 62 15.31 -5.21 -13.08
C LEU A 62 16.80 -5.18 -13.40
N GLU A 63 17.64 -5.23 -12.37
CA GLU A 63 19.08 -5.36 -12.49
C GLU A 63 19.43 -6.68 -13.18
N PHE A 64 18.86 -7.80 -12.72
CA PHE A 64 19.02 -9.09 -13.39
C PHE A 64 18.58 -9.05 -14.86
N LEU A 65 17.40 -8.50 -15.16
CA LEU A 65 16.91 -8.42 -16.54
C LEU A 65 17.81 -7.56 -17.41
N LYS A 66 18.30 -6.43 -16.88
CA LYS A 66 19.24 -5.53 -17.57
C LYS A 66 20.56 -6.23 -17.87
N ASP A 67 21.13 -6.93 -16.90
CA ASP A 67 22.41 -7.63 -17.02
C ASP A 67 22.36 -8.79 -18.02
N ASN A 68 21.16 -9.26 -18.36
CA ASN A 68 20.92 -10.35 -19.31
C ASN A 68 20.27 -9.88 -20.63
N LEU A 69 20.29 -8.57 -20.92
CA LEU A 69 19.89 -8.07 -22.23
C LEU A 69 20.92 -8.42 -23.32
N PRO A 70 20.49 -8.60 -24.59
CA PRO A 70 21.42 -8.80 -25.68
C PRO A 70 22.27 -7.54 -25.93
N ASP A 71 23.53 -7.72 -26.35
CA ASP A 71 24.47 -6.63 -26.68
C ASP A 71 23.89 -5.62 -27.68
N THR A 72 23.11 -6.12 -28.64
CA THR A 72 22.35 -5.28 -29.57
C THR A 72 20.88 -5.33 -29.17
N LEU A 73 20.35 -4.21 -28.69
CA LEU A 73 18.95 -4.12 -28.27
C LEU A 73 18.01 -4.34 -29.45
N HIS A 74 17.20 -5.38 -29.33
CA HIS A 74 16.11 -5.70 -30.23
C HIS A 74 14.96 -6.31 -29.43
N PRO A 75 13.70 -6.09 -29.83
CA PRO A 75 12.54 -6.78 -29.27
C PRO A 75 12.80 -8.28 -29.13
N LEU A 76 12.71 -8.80 -27.90
CA LEU A 76 12.86 -10.22 -27.65
C LEU A 76 11.62 -10.98 -28.12
N ASP A 77 11.83 -12.19 -28.61
CA ASP A 77 10.74 -13.13 -28.80
C ASP A 77 10.25 -13.67 -27.45
N LEU A 78 9.08 -14.28 -27.50
CA LEU A 78 8.38 -14.74 -26.32
C LEU A 78 9.10 -15.85 -25.55
N ASP A 79 9.82 -16.73 -26.26
CA ASP A 79 10.54 -17.84 -25.65
C ASP A 79 11.85 -17.38 -25.01
N SER A 80 12.49 -16.35 -25.59
CA SER A 80 13.64 -15.67 -24.99
C SER A 80 13.26 -15.00 -23.67
N VAL A 81 12.12 -14.30 -23.61
CA VAL A 81 11.64 -13.72 -22.33
C VAL A 81 11.32 -14.83 -21.32
N LYS A 82 10.77 -15.98 -21.75
CA LYS A 82 10.50 -17.14 -20.87
C LYS A 82 11.77 -17.65 -20.25
N GLY A 83 12.81 -17.78 -21.07
CA GLY A 83 14.13 -18.18 -20.65
C GLY A 83 14.64 -17.27 -19.54
N LEU A 84 14.58 -15.95 -19.73
CA LEU A 84 15.03 -14.96 -18.74
C LEU A 84 14.26 -15.05 -17.42
N ILE A 85 12.92 -15.16 -17.46
CA ILE A 85 12.12 -15.28 -16.23
C ILE A 85 12.43 -16.60 -15.52
N THR A 86 12.56 -17.70 -16.25
CA THR A 86 12.90 -19.01 -15.69
C THR A 86 14.28 -18.97 -15.03
N GLN A 87 15.27 -18.35 -15.68
CA GLN A 87 16.60 -18.15 -15.09
C GLN A 87 16.54 -17.28 -13.84
N TYR A 88 15.73 -16.21 -13.84
CA TYR A 88 15.52 -15.39 -12.66
C TYR A 88 14.92 -16.22 -11.52
N LEU A 89 13.83 -16.94 -11.75
CA LEU A 89 13.18 -17.77 -10.73
C LEU A 89 14.14 -18.81 -10.17
N ASN A 90 14.94 -19.46 -11.01
CA ASN A 90 15.85 -20.53 -10.61
C ASN A 90 17.20 -20.04 -10.06
N ARG A 91 17.43 -18.72 -9.92
CA ARG A 91 18.74 -18.14 -9.54
C ARG A 91 19.29 -18.61 -8.20
N TYR A 92 18.43 -19.10 -7.30
CA TYR A 92 18.82 -19.59 -5.97
C TYR A 92 18.79 -21.13 -5.85
N ASP A 93 18.55 -21.86 -6.94
CA ASP A 93 18.41 -23.32 -6.89
C ASP A 93 19.69 -24.00 -6.38
N GLU A 94 20.86 -23.58 -6.87
CA GLU A 94 22.15 -24.12 -6.42
C GLU A 94 22.41 -23.83 -4.94
N GLU A 95 22.12 -22.60 -4.49
CA GLU A 95 22.27 -22.19 -3.10
C GLU A 95 21.33 -22.97 -2.18
N LEU A 96 20.06 -23.14 -2.58
CA LEU A 96 19.09 -23.94 -1.84
C LEU A 96 19.47 -25.41 -1.80
N ALA A 97 19.99 -25.97 -2.90
CA ALA A 97 20.50 -27.34 -2.93
C ALA A 97 21.66 -27.52 -1.93
N GLN A 98 22.59 -26.57 -1.88
CA GLN A 98 23.67 -26.58 -0.91
C GLN A 98 23.16 -26.49 0.54
N LEU A 99 22.26 -25.54 0.84
CA LEU A 99 21.66 -25.38 2.18
C LEU A 99 20.89 -26.63 2.62
N ARG A 100 20.21 -27.30 1.69
CA ARG A 100 19.50 -28.57 1.94
C ARG A 100 20.46 -29.72 2.20
N ALA A 101 21.56 -29.81 1.45
CA ALA A 101 22.57 -30.85 1.60
C ALA A 101 23.37 -30.73 2.91
N GLU A 102 23.71 -29.50 3.31
CA GLU A 102 24.42 -29.23 4.57
C GLU A 102 23.54 -29.45 5.81
N ARG A 103 22.21 -29.56 5.62
CA ARG A 103 21.25 -29.76 6.71
C ARG A 103 21.25 -31.21 7.20
N ARG A 104 21.65 -31.41 8.46
CA ARG A 104 21.55 -32.70 9.15
C ARG A 104 20.08 -33.11 9.36
N ALA A 105 19.81 -34.41 9.29
CA ALA A 105 18.50 -34.98 9.54
C ALA A 105 17.93 -34.52 10.90
N GLY A 106 16.67 -34.07 10.90
CA GLY A 106 15.97 -33.59 12.11
C GLY A 106 16.23 -32.12 12.48
N ARG A 107 17.15 -31.42 11.83
CA ARG A 107 17.38 -29.98 12.07
C ARG A 107 16.38 -29.12 11.28
N PRO A 108 15.74 -28.09 11.88
CA PRO A 108 14.93 -27.15 11.11
C PRO A 108 15.77 -26.42 10.04
N PRO A 109 15.15 -25.98 8.94
CA PRO A 109 15.80 -25.12 7.93
C PRO A 109 16.49 -23.90 8.56
N SER A 110 17.57 -23.43 7.96
CA SER A 110 18.20 -22.17 8.38
C SER A 110 17.28 -20.99 8.02
N THR A 111 17.44 -19.85 8.71
CA THR A 111 16.67 -18.64 8.38
C THR A 111 16.83 -18.23 6.93
N ARG A 112 18.04 -18.38 6.36
CA ARG A 112 18.30 -18.07 4.95
C ARG A 112 17.56 -19.03 4.01
N GLN A 113 17.57 -20.33 4.31
CA GLN A 113 16.81 -21.30 3.53
C GLN A 113 15.31 -20.97 3.54
N THR A 114 14.74 -20.70 4.72
CA THR A 114 13.32 -20.37 4.85
C THR A 114 12.95 -19.10 4.07
N LEU A 115 13.75 -18.05 4.16
CA LEU A 115 13.49 -16.80 3.45
C LEU A 115 13.58 -16.97 1.92
N LEU A 116 14.55 -17.74 1.43
CA LEU A 116 14.69 -18.03 -0.01
C LEU A 116 13.53 -18.89 -0.53
N GLU A 117 13.12 -19.91 0.23
CA GLU A 117 11.96 -20.75 -0.13
C GLU A 117 10.66 -19.93 -0.14
N GLN A 118 10.44 -19.05 0.84
CA GLN A 118 9.31 -18.13 0.85
C GLN A 118 9.33 -17.18 -0.35
N GLN A 119 10.49 -16.61 -0.68
CA GLN A 119 10.63 -15.71 -1.82
C GLN A 119 10.33 -16.41 -3.15
N LEU A 120 10.83 -17.64 -3.34
CA LEU A 120 10.52 -18.46 -4.52
C LEU A 120 9.02 -18.71 -4.67
N VAL A 121 8.32 -19.05 -3.58
CA VAL A 121 6.87 -19.26 -3.61
C VAL A 121 6.15 -18.00 -4.06
N ILE A 122 6.52 -16.83 -3.50
CA ILE A 122 5.92 -15.54 -3.87
C ILE A 122 6.16 -15.23 -5.36
N GLU A 123 7.42 -15.36 -5.83
CA GLU A 123 7.77 -15.04 -7.21
C GLU A 123 7.15 -16.03 -8.22
N SER A 124 7.00 -17.31 -7.84
CA SER A 124 6.33 -18.32 -8.66
C SER A 124 4.83 -18.08 -8.76
N GLN A 125 4.17 -17.73 -7.65
CA GLN A 125 2.76 -17.34 -7.64
C GLN A 125 2.53 -16.06 -8.46
N GLU A 126 3.43 -15.08 -8.35
CA GLU A 126 3.40 -13.88 -9.18
C GLU A 126 3.56 -14.24 -10.67
N TYR A 127 4.45 -15.17 -10.99
CA TYR A 127 4.65 -15.63 -12.37
C TYR A 127 3.39 -16.29 -12.93
N GLU A 128 2.74 -17.18 -12.18
CA GLU A 128 1.47 -17.82 -12.57
C GLU A 128 0.34 -16.79 -12.77
N GLY A 129 0.30 -15.74 -11.95
CA GLY A 129 -0.71 -14.66 -12.02
C GLY A 129 -0.37 -13.51 -12.96
N GLY A 130 0.83 -13.50 -13.53
CA GLY A 130 1.37 -12.42 -14.37
C GLY A 130 2.52 -11.69 -13.70
N PHE A 131 3.74 -11.98 -14.18
CA PHE A 131 4.98 -11.43 -13.64
C PHE A 131 5.14 -9.94 -13.94
N TRP A 132 5.38 -9.12 -12.92
CA TRP A 132 5.55 -7.68 -13.12
C TRP A 132 6.97 -7.36 -13.59
N MET A 133 7.12 -6.90 -14.83
CA MET A 133 8.40 -6.52 -15.42
C MET A 133 8.22 -5.60 -16.65
N PRO A 134 9.28 -4.89 -17.09
CA PRO A 134 9.27 -4.17 -18.34
C PRO A 134 9.06 -5.11 -19.53
N ASN A 135 8.42 -4.59 -20.56
CA ASN A 135 8.19 -5.21 -21.85
C ASN A 135 9.51 -5.39 -22.59
N LEU A 136 10.07 -6.59 -22.55
CA LEU A 136 11.29 -6.88 -23.30
C LEU A 136 11.04 -7.10 -24.80
N GLN A 137 9.77 -7.14 -25.22
CA GLN A 137 9.37 -7.21 -26.63
C GLN A 137 9.13 -5.83 -27.25
N ASP A 138 9.35 -4.75 -26.50
CA ASP A 138 9.25 -3.38 -27.00
C ASP A 138 10.61 -2.68 -26.98
N ALA A 139 11.00 -2.14 -28.12
CA ALA A 139 12.30 -1.51 -28.29
C ALA A 139 12.46 -0.27 -27.41
N GLU A 140 11.41 0.52 -27.21
CA GLU A 140 11.47 1.73 -26.38
C GLU A 140 11.67 1.37 -24.90
N SER A 141 10.98 0.33 -24.43
CA SER A 141 11.12 -0.22 -23.08
C SER A 141 12.51 -0.77 -22.82
N LEU A 142 13.10 -1.48 -23.80
CA LEU A 142 14.48 -1.97 -23.72
C LEU A 142 15.50 -0.82 -23.60
N VAL A 143 15.36 0.23 -24.42
CA VAL A 143 16.24 1.41 -24.34
C VAL A 143 16.13 2.08 -22.98
N LYS A 144 14.92 2.17 -22.42
CA LYS A 144 14.71 2.75 -21.08
C LYS A 144 15.33 1.86 -20.00
N LEU A 145 15.20 0.54 -20.11
CA LEU A 145 15.78 -0.43 -19.17
C LEU A 145 17.31 -0.39 -19.18
N ASP A 146 17.90 -0.34 -20.37
CA ASP A 146 19.35 -0.21 -20.52
C ASP A 146 19.88 1.12 -19.95
N ALA A 147 19.17 2.22 -20.20
CA ALA A 147 19.50 3.54 -19.66
C ALA A 147 19.21 3.70 -18.16
N TRP A 148 18.54 2.74 -17.52
CA TRP A 148 18.17 2.83 -16.11
C TRP A 148 19.41 2.70 -15.20
N ASP A 149 19.44 3.52 -14.15
CA ASP A 149 20.62 3.77 -13.31
C ASP A 149 20.60 3.04 -11.95
N GLY A 150 19.75 2.03 -11.81
CA GLY A 150 19.62 1.25 -10.57
C GLY A 150 18.79 1.95 -9.48
N ARG A 151 18.28 3.18 -9.71
CA ARG A 151 17.54 3.93 -8.69
C ARG A 151 16.04 3.70 -8.78
N TRP A 152 15.41 3.50 -7.62
CA TRP A 152 13.95 3.36 -7.50
C TRP A 152 13.15 4.50 -8.15
N LEU A 153 13.62 5.75 -8.01
CA LEU A 153 12.95 6.91 -8.62
C LEU A 153 13.00 6.87 -10.16
N GLY A 154 14.00 6.20 -10.73
CA GLY A 154 14.13 6.00 -12.18
C GLY A 154 13.09 5.03 -12.76
N LEU A 155 12.44 4.22 -11.93
CA LEU A 155 11.40 3.27 -12.38
C LEU A 155 10.16 3.97 -12.94
N GLY A 156 9.90 5.21 -12.54
CA GLY A 156 8.81 6.01 -13.11
C GLY A 156 8.94 6.21 -14.62
N ASN A 157 10.17 6.19 -15.15
CA ASN A 157 10.46 6.37 -16.57
C ASN A 157 10.37 5.06 -17.36
N LEU A 158 10.56 3.90 -16.70
CA LEU A 158 10.39 2.56 -17.28
C LEU A 158 8.92 2.17 -17.49
N ARG A 159 8.01 2.98 -16.95
CA ARG A 159 6.59 2.67 -16.74
C ARG A 159 5.72 2.72 -18.00
N SER A 160 6.31 2.99 -19.16
CA SER A 160 5.61 3.12 -20.45
C SER A 160 5.60 1.84 -21.29
N GLY A 161 6.03 0.72 -20.72
CA GLY A 161 5.82 -0.58 -21.32
C GLY A 161 6.06 -1.65 -20.29
N LEU A 162 5.16 -1.82 -19.31
CA LEU A 162 5.02 -3.13 -18.67
C LEU A 162 4.35 -4.01 -19.72
N ALA A 163 4.99 -5.08 -20.16
CA ALA A 163 4.28 -6.11 -20.92
C ALA A 163 4.17 -7.38 -20.11
N PRO A 164 3.07 -8.10 -20.31
CA PRO A 164 2.96 -9.48 -19.88
C PRO A 164 4.02 -10.30 -20.55
N MET A 165 4.43 -11.35 -19.86
CA MET A 165 4.85 -12.55 -20.54
C MET A 165 3.81 -13.65 -20.30
N ILE A 166 3.11 -13.96 -21.40
CA ILE A 166 2.48 -15.23 -21.84
C ILE A 166 1.09 -15.57 -21.31
N ASP A 167 0.14 -15.40 -22.23
CA ASP A 167 -1.24 -15.86 -22.24
C ASP A 167 -2.23 -15.22 -21.27
N SER A 168 -1.81 -14.22 -20.47
CA SER A 168 -2.78 -13.39 -19.76
C SER A 168 -3.24 -12.24 -20.65
N ASP A 169 -4.55 -12.21 -20.90
CA ASP A 169 -5.23 -11.05 -21.43
C ASP A 169 -4.86 -9.78 -20.65
N THR A 170 -4.67 -8.67 -21.37
CA THR A 170 -4.44 -7.35 -20.78
C THR A 170 -5.62 -6.43 -21.02
N VAL A 171 -5.75 -5.46 -20.12
CA VAL A 171 -6.71 -4.37 -20.22
C VAL A 171 -5.99 -3.04 -20.06
N LEU A 172 -6.33 -2.08 -20.93
CA LEU A 172 -5.92 -0.69 -20.79
C LEU A 172 -6.92 0.04 -19.89
N VAL A 173 -6.47 0.45 -18.71
CA VAL A 173 -7.27 1.24 -17.78
C VAL A 173 -6.91 2.71 -17.90
N LEU A 174 -7.85 3.55 -18.31
CA LEU A 174 -7.69 5.00 -18.45
C LEU A 174 -8.22 5.69 -17.19
N VAL A 175 -7.34 6.36 -16.44
CA VAL A 175 -7.64 6.86 -15.09
C VAL A 175 -7.61 8.38 -15.02
N GLY A 176 -8.62 8.95 -14.37
CA GLY A 176 -8.75 10.37 -14.12
C GLY A 176 -9.16 11.18 -15.36
N ALA A 177 -9.32 12.49 -15.17
CA ALA A 177 -9.81 13.39 -16.20
C ALA A 177 -8.89 13.50 -17.43
N ILE A 178 -7.59 13.24 -17.26
CA ILE A 178 -6.59 13.26 -18.34
C ILE A 178 -6.37 11.87 -18.96
N GLU A 179 -7.19 10.88 -18.61
CA GLU A 179 -7.13 9.51 -19.13
C GLU A 179 -5.72 8.89 -19.06
N TYR A 180 -5.07 8.98 -17.90
CA TYR A 180 -3.75 8.37 -17.70
C TYR A 180 -3.85 6.85 -17.86
N GLY A 181 -3.14 6.28 -18.83
CA GLY A 181 -3.24 4.87 -19.19
C GLY A 181 -2.39 3.94 -18.31
N PHE A 182 -3.00 2.84 -17.90
CA PHE A 182 -2.37 1.71 -17.24
C PHE A 182 -2.64 0.44 -18.05
N THR A 183 -1.62 -0.19 -18.61
CA THR A 183 -1.75 -1.54 -19.17
C THR A 183 -1.54 -2.55 -18.06
N VAL A 184 -2.56 -3.36 -17.75
CA VAL A 184 -2.57 -4.26 -16.59
C VAL A 184 -3.07 -5.64 -17.00
N HIS A 185 -2.57 -6.70 -16.36
CA HIS A 185 -3.10 -8.05 -16.55
C HIS A 185 -4.54 -8.14 -16.05
N GLU A 186 -5.39 -8.79 -16.85
CA GLU A 186 -6.79 -8.99 -16.52
C GLU A 186 -6.95 -9.91 -15.30
N ALA A 187 -6.19 -11.00 -15.22
CA ALA A 187 -6.34 -12.01 -14.17
C ALA A 187 -6.19 -11.44 -12.75
N PRO A 188 -5.13 -10.68 -12.39
CA PRO A 188 -5.00 -10.04 -11.09
C PRO A 188 -6.15 -9.06 -10.78
N LEU A 189 -6.58 -8.28 -11.78
CA LEU A 189 -7.68 -7.33 -11.59
C LEU A 189 -8.99 -8.06 -11.28
N ARG A 190 -9.31 -9.12 -12.02
CA ARG A 190 -10.54 -9.90 -11.84
C ARG A 190 -10.52 -10.72 -10.56
N ALA A 191 -9.36 -11.25 -10.16
CA ALA A 191 -9.21 -12.03 -8.93
C ALA A 191 -9.56 -11.22 -7.68
N HIS A 192 -9.24 -9.92 -7.68
CA HIS A 192 -9.46 -9.02 -6.54
C HIS A 192 -10.74 -8.19 -6.64
N SER A 193 -11.13 -7.77 -7.85
CA SER A 193 -12.21 -6.81 -8.06
C SER A 193 -13.39 -7.41 -8.80
N ARG A 194 -14.54 -7.45 -8.12
CA ARG A 194 -15.82 -7.82 -8.75
C ARG A 194 -16.22 -6.84 -9.86
N PHE A 195 -15.81 -5.58 -9.76
CA PHE A 195 -16.03 -4.60 -10.82
C PHE A 195 -15.28 -5.01 -12.09
N PHE A 196 -13.98 -5.30 -12.00
CA PHE A 196 -13.20 -5.73 -13.16
C PHE A 196 -13.64 -7.11 -13.65
N ASP A 197 -13.98 -8.04 -12.77
CA ASP A 197 -14.53 -9.34 -13.16
C ASP A 197 -15.83 -9.19 -13.97
N ALA A 198 -16.74 -8.32 -13.52
CA ALA A 198 -17.97 -8.03 -14.25
C ALA A 198 -17.72 -7.24 -15.56
N ALA A 199 -16.83 -6.25 -15.54
CA ALA A 199 -16.52 -5.40 -16.71
C ALA A 199 -15.85 -6.19 -17.84
N MET A 200 -15.06 -7.21 -17.49
CA MET A 200 -14.35 -8.07 -18.43
C MET A 200 -15.15 -9.33 -18.82
N SER A 201 -16.22 -9.65 -18.09
CA SER A 201 -17.12 -10.77 -18.40
C SER A 201 -18.24 -10.40 -19.37
N GLY A 202 -18.48 -11.23 -20.39
CA GLY A 202 -19.64 -11.07 -21.29
C GLY A 202 -19.40 -10.12 -22.47
N ALA A 203 -20.48 -9.65 -23.10
CA ALA A 203 -20.43 -8.90 -24.37
C ALA A 203 -20.37 -7.38 -24.21
N TRP A 204 -19.70 -6.87 -23.18
CA TRP A 204 -19.56 -5.42 -22.96
C TRP A 204 -18.58 -4.78 -23.93
N LYS A 205 -18.71 -3.45 -24.13
CA LYS A 205 -17.79 -2.68 -24.98
C LYS A 205 -16.38 -2.70 -24.41
N GLU A 206 -16.24 -2.73 -23.10
CA GLU A 206 -15.00 -2.78 -22.34
C GLU A 206 -14.28 -4.10 -22.55
N SER A 207 -14.99 -5.23 -22.45
CA SER A 207 -14.47 -6.57 -22.76
C SER A 207 -14.04 -6.68 -24.23
N SER A 208 -14.86 -6.17 -25.16
CA SER A 208 -14.56 -6.22 -26.60
C SER A 208 -13.38 -5.31 -27.01
N LYS A 209 -13.25 -4.14 -26.38
CA LYS A 209 -12.19 -3.16 -26.68
C LYS A 209 -10.95 -3.33 -25.82
N ARG A 210 -11.01 -4.16 -24.78
CA ARG A 210 -9.98 -4.27 -23.72
C ARG A 210 -9.60 -2.91 -23.11
N ILE A 211 -10.58 -2.03 -22.94
CA ILE A 211 -10.38 -0.68 -22.37
C ILE A 211 -11.42 -0.43 -21.29
N VAL A 212 -10.97 -0.04 -20.09
CA VAL A 212 -11.81 0.38 -18.96
C VAL A 212 -11.50 1.83 -18.62
N LYS A 213 -12.53 2.68 -18.49
CA LYS A 213 -12.36 4.09 -18.11
C LYS A 213 -12.78 4.33 -16.67
N LEU A 214 -11.90 4.94 -15.88
CA LEU A 214 -12.09 5.31 -14.48
C LEU A 214 -11.89 6.83 -14.29
N PRO A 215 -12.80 7.67 -14.81
CA PRO A 215 -12.60 9.13 -14.89
C PRO A 215 -12.56 9.83 -13.53
N MET A 216 -13.14 9.22 -12.49
CA MET A 216 -13.20 9.77 -11.13
C MET A 216 -12.03 9.33 -10.25
N GLU A 217 -11.21 8.40 -10.70
CA GLU A 217 -10.11 7.85 -9.91
C GLU A 217 -8.82 8.65 -10.08
N ASN A 218 -8.02 8.67 -9.03
CA ASN A 218 -6.71 9.33 -9.05
C ASN A 218 -5.64 8.32 -9.51
N ALA A 219 -4.83 8.67 -10.52
CA ALA A 219 -3.81 7.78 -11.08
C ALA A 219 -2.77 7.30 -10.04
N ALA A 220 -2.39 8.14 -9.07
CA ALA A 220 -1.46 7.75 -8.02
C ALA A 220 -2.07 6.72 -7.06
N ILE A 221 -3.36 6.88 -6.72
CA ILE A 221 -4.11 5.92 -5.91
C ILE A 221 -4.34 4.62 -6.67
N PHE A 222 -4.73 4.72 -7.95
CA PHE A 222 -4.92 3.56 -8.80
C PHE A 222 -3.63 2.77 -9.00
N ASN A 223 -2.47 3.42 -9.03
CA ASN A 223 -1.19 2.69 -9.04
C ASN A 223 -1.00 1.81 -7.81
N VAL A 224 -1.38 2.29 -6.62
CA VAL A 224 -1.31 1.47 -5.40
C VAL A 224 -2.31 0.33 -5.46
N TYR A 225 -3.48 0.54 -6.06
CA TYR A 225 -4.42 -0.53 -6.36
C TYR A 225 -3.83 -1.58 -7.31
N VAL A 226 -3.12 -1.18 -8.39
CA VAL A 226 -2.42 -2.13 -9.27
C VAL A 226 -1.36 -2.92 -8.51
N GLN A 227 -0.55 -2.25 -7.68
CA GLN A 227 0.43 -2.95 -6.83
C GLN A 227 -0.23 -3.95 -5.88
N TRP A 228 -1.36 -3.58 -5.29
CA TRP A 228 -2.17 -4.46 -4.46
C TRP A 228 -2.66 -5.69 -5.25
N ALA A 229 -3.22 -5.52 -6.44
CA ALA A 229 -3.75 -6.62 -7.24
C ALA A 229 -2.68 -7.67 -7.58
N TYR A 230 -1.40 -7.29 -7.68
CA TYR A 230 -0.31 -8.21 -7.96
C TYR A 230 0.32 -8.81 -6.70
N THR A 231 0.38 -8.05 -5.60
CA THR A 231 1.22 -8.40 -4.44
C THR A 231 0.43 -8.73 -3.18
N SER A 232 -0.88 -8.44 -3.18
CA SER A 232 -1.74 -8.44 -1.99
C SER A 232 -1.17 -7.62 -0.82
N LYS A 233 -0.36 -6.59 -1.12
CA LYS A 233 0.28 -5.71 -0.13
C LYS A 233 0.12 -4.24 -0.52
N ILE A 234 -0.25 -3.40 0.46
CA ILE A 234 -0.38 -1.96 0.25
C ILE A 234 0.99 -1.29 0.38
N SER A 235 1.49 -0.78 -0.75
CA SER A 235 2.74 -0.01 -0.80
C SER A 235 2.45 1.48 -0.54
N ILE A 236 2.49 1.90 0.72
CA ILE A 236 2.22 3.29 1.15
C ILE A 236 3.41 4.19 0.76
N ALA A 237 3.19 5.37 0.17
CA ALA A 237 4.26 6.36 -0.12
C ALA A 237 4.53 7.33 1.07
N GLU A 238 5.66 8.05 1.08
CA GLU A 238 6.24 8.68 2.31
C GLU A 238 5.48 9.89 2.80
N ASN A 239 4.77 10.48 1.86
CA ASN A 239 3.97 11.68 1.98
C ASN A 239 2.47 11.38 1.96
N TRP A 240 2.06 10.12 2.13
CA TRP A 240 0.64 9.80 2.21
C TRP A 240 0.00 10.56 3.36
N SER A 241 -0.96 11.38 2.99
CA SER A 241 -1.87 12.07 3.88
C SER A 241 -2.97 11.11 4.34
N TYR A 242 -3.73 11.53 5.34
CA TYR A 242 -4.94 10.79 5.73
C TYR A 242 -5.93 10.69 4.56
N ASP A 243 -6.01 11.74 3.73
CA ASP A 243 -6.88 11.79 2.54
C ASP A 243 -6.51 10.73 1.49
N ASP A 244 -5.23 10.37 1.35
CA ASP A 244 -4.79 9.32 0.43
C ASP A 244 -5.31 7.94 0.86
N PHE A 245 -5.32 7.65 2.18
CA PHE A 245 -5.92 6.41 2.69
C PHE A 245 -7.43 6.38 2.45
N LEU A 246 -8.12 7.51 2.63
CA LEU A 246 -9.56 7.58 2.32
C LEU A 246 -9.82 7.42 0.83
N SER A 247 -8.98 8.02 0.00
CA SER A 247 -9.08 7.88 -1.45
C SER A 247 -8.88 6.42 -1.86
N LEU A 248 -7.86 5.73 -1.32
CA LEU A 248 -7.65 4.29 -1.55
C LEU A 248 -8.86 3.45 -1.11
N TYR A 249 -9.40 3.70 0.08
CA TYR A 249 -10.58 2.98 0.58
C TYR A 249 -11.80 3.19 -0.33
N LEU A 250 -12.04 4.43 -0.78
CA LEU A 250 -13.15 4.74 -1.67
C LEU A 250 -12.95 4.18 -3.09
N THR A 251 -11.72 4.18 -3.61
CA THR A 251 -11.36 3.49 -4.85
C THR A 251 -11.67 2.00 -4.72
N ALA A 252 -11.26 1.36 -3.63
CA ALA A 252 -11.55 -0.05 -3.34
C ALA A 252 -13.06 -0.33 -3.23
N CYS A 253 -13.84 0.58 -2.63
CA CYS A 253 -15.31 0.50 -2.60
C CYS A 253 -15.91 0.49 -4.02
N ARG A 254 -15.47 1.41 -4.89
CA ARG A 254 -16.00 1.54 -6.26
C ARG A 254 -15.58 0.37 -7.15
N LEU A 255 -14.35 -0.10 -6.97
CA LEU A 255 -13.83 -1.30 -7.62
C LEU A 255 -14.35 -2.59 -6.98
N GLN A 256 -15.15 -2.51 -5.91
CA GLN A 256 -15.73 -3.66 -5.21
C GLN A 256 -14.67 -4.70 -4.77
N ASP A 257 -13.49 -4.22 -4.37
CA ASP A 257 -12.43 -5.03 -3.78
C ASP A 257 -12.57 -4.97 -2.26
N GLY A 258 -13.13 -6.02 -1.67
CA GLY A 258 -13.39 -6.11 -0.23
C GLY A 258 -12.11 -6.31 0.58
N ASP A 259 -11.16 -7.08 0.04
CA ASP A 259 -9.90 -7.38 0.71
C ASP A 259 -9.03 -6.12 0.83
N LEU A 260 -9.00 -5.27 -0.21
CA LEU A 260 -8.33 -3.98 -0.14
C LEU A 260 -9.02 -2.99 0.80
N GLN A 261 -10.35 -3.01 0.88
CA GLN A 261 -11.09 -2.19 1.84
C GLN A 261 -10.65 -2.54 3.27
N ASP A 262 -10.57 -3.83 3.57
CA ASP A 262 -10.14 -4.34 4.87
C ASP A 262 -8.67 -3.99 5.15
N ALA A 263 -7.77 -4.22 4.20
CA ALA A 263 -6.36 -3.85 4.32
C ALA A 263 -6.13 -2.34 4.51
N THR A 264 -6.96 -1.51 3.87
CA THR A 264 -6.89 -0.05 4.02
C THR A 264 -7.39 0.39 5.39
N ILE A 265 -8.42 -0.27 5.95
CA ILE A 265 -8.89 -0.02 7.32
C ILE A 265 -7.78 -0.31 8.34
N ASP A 266 -7.03 -1.40 8.16
CA ASP A 266 -5.89 -1.73 9.01
C ASP A 266 -4.79 -0.69 8.93
N CYS A 267 -4.51 -0.18 7.73
CA CYS A 267 -3.61 0.95 7.57
C CYS A 267 -4.09 2.19 8.33
N ILE A 268 -5.38 2.55 8.22
CA ILE A 268 -5.98 3.71 8.91
C ILE A 268 -5.87 3.56 10.43
N ILE A 269 -6.20 2.39 10.98
CA ILE A 269 -6.14 2.12 12.43
C ILE A 269 -4.68 2.16 12.91
N THR A 270 -3.75 1.60 12.14
CA THR A 270 -2.32 1.61 12.47
C THR A 270 -1.75 3.04 12.54
N GLN A 271 -2.21 3.96 11.68
CA GLN A 271 -1.80 5.36 11.75
C GLN A 271 -2.27 6.09 13.02
N ARG A 272 -3.20 5.50 13.80
CA ARG A 272 -3.70 6.06 15.07
C ARG A 272 -2.94 5.58 16.31
N GLN A 273 -1.99 4.67 16.15
CA GLN A 273 -1.13 4.22 17.24
C GLN A 273 0.05 5.19 17.46
N PRO A 274 0.50 5.40 18.72
CA PRO A 274 1.65 6.24 19.02
C PRO A 274 2.86 5.93 18.11
N PRO A 275 3.56 6.94 17.58
CA PRO A 275 3.47 8.37 17.94
C PRO A 275 2.49 9.19 17.08
N THR A 276 1.80 8.57 16.13
CA THR A 276 0.83 9.24 15.26
C THR A 276 -0.56 9.06 15.85
N LEU A 277 -1.11 10.14 16.40
CA LEU A 277 -2.48 10.22 16.89
C LEU A 277 -3.31 11.03 15.88
N ILE A 278 -3.35 10.55 14.64
CA ILE A 278 -4.08 11.24 13.56
C ILE A 278 -5.51 10.71 13.57
N SER A 279 -6.43 11.49 14.13
CA SER A 279 -7.86 11.18 14.11
C SER A 279 -8.54 11.86 12.91
N PRO A 280 -9.57 11.22 12.32
CA PRO A 280 -10.33 11.79 11.20
C PRO A 280 -10.99 13.10 11.63
N ASN A 281 -10.75 14.15 10.84
CA ASN A 281 -11.37 15.46 11.03
C ASN A 281 -12.78 15.51 10.40
N GLU A 282 -13.43 16.67 10.48
CA GLU A 282 -14.76 16.92 9.93
C GLU A 282 -14.87 16.67 8.41
N ASN A 283 -13.84 17.00 7.64
CA ASN A 283 -13.81 16.79 6.19
C ASN A 283 -13.68 15.30 5.86
N ASP A 284 -12.88 14.57 6.64
CA ASP A 284 -12.72 13.11 6.49
C ASP A 284 -14.07 12.41 6.71
N VAL A 285 -14.79 12.79 7.77
CA VAL A 285 -16.14 12.29 8.07
C VAL A 285 -17.10 12.63 6.93
N SER A 286 -17.12 13.89 6.47
CA SER A 286 -17.95 14.34 5.36
C SER A 286 -17.69 13.53 4.09
N LYS A 287 -16.41 13.30 3.76
CA LYS A 287 -15.97 12.52 2.59
C LYS A 287 -16.49 11.09 2.65
N ILE A 288 -16.32 10.40 3.79
CA ILE A 288 -16.80 9.02 3.96
C ILE A 288 -18.32 8.95 3.89
N TYR A 289 -19.05 9.82 4.57
CA TYR A 289 -20.52 9.77 4.55
C TYR A 289 -21.13 10.15 3.21
N LYS A 290 -20.49 11.03 2.41
CA LYS A 290 -20.94 11.36 1.06
C LYS A 290 -20.69 10.24 0.04
N ASN A 291 -19.69 9.39 0.26
CA ASN A 291 -19.20 8.43 -0.75
C ASN A 291 -19.41 6.95 -0.39
N THR A 292 -20.05 6.64 0.74
CA THR A 292 -20.32 5.25 1.16
C THR A 292 -21.80 5.07 1.47
N ALA A 293 -22.30 3.82 1.45
CA ALA A 293 -23.69 3.52 1.82
C ALA A 293 -23.87 3.37 3.35
N ILE A 294 -25.13 3.41 3.79
CA ILE A 294 -25.51 3.05 5.17
C ILE A 294 -25.01 1.64 5.48
N GLY A 295 -24.42 1.44 6.66
CA GLY A 295 -23.86 0.15 7.09
C GLY A 295 -22.43 -0.12 6.65
N ASN A 296 -21.81 0.74 5.82
CA ASN A 296 -20.40 0.61 5.44
C ASN A 296 -19.47 0.63 6.67
N ALA A 297 -18.41 -0.18 6.63
CA ALA A 297 -17.54 -0.39 7.78
C ALA A 297 -16.73 0.86 8.17
N ALA A 298 -16.32 1.69 7.21
CA ALA A 298 -15.63 2.96 7.50
C ALA A 298 -16.51 3.93 8.28
N ARG A 299 -17.83 3.98 8.00
CA ARG A 299 -18.76 4.80 8.80
C ARG A 299 -18.79 4.36 10.26
N ARG A 300 -18.82 3.04 10.50
CA ARG A 300 -18.75 2.47 11.87
C ARG A 300 -17.42 2.80 12.55
N LEU A 301 -16.30 2.64 11.84
CA LEU A 301 -14.98 3.02 12.34
C LEU A 301 -14.97 4.47 12.80
N PHE A 302 -15.42 5.40 11.94
CA PHE A 302 -15.37 6.84 12.21
C PHE A 302 -16.26 7.22 13.40
N VAL A 303 -17.44 6.62 13.53
CA VAL A 303 -18.30 6.81 14.70
C VAL A 303 -17.61 6.33 15.98
N ASP A 304 -17.00 5.14 15.97
CA ASP A 304 -16.28 4.60 17.12
C ASP A 304 -15.04 5.45 17.49
N VAL A 305 -14.32 5.96 16.49
CA VAL A 305 -13.22 6.91 16.67
C VAL A 305 -13.71 8.14 17.42
N TRP A 306 -14.74 8.79 16.89
CA TRP A 306 -15.27 10.03 17.45
C TRP A 306 -15.91 9.83 18.82
N THR A 307 -16.54 8.68 19.05
CA THR A 307 -17.10 8.33 20.37
C THR A 307 -16.01 8.24 21.44
N SER A 308 -14.79 7.88 21.06
CA SER A 308 -13.66 7.69 21.99
C SER A 308 -12.77 8.93 22.13
N ASP A 309 -12.61 9.68 21.05
CA ASP A 309 -11.60 10.75 20.95
C ASP A 309 -12.18 12.17 20.95
N ALA A 310 -13.46 12.35 20.57
CA ALA A 310 -13.97 13.68 20.26
C ALA A 310 -14.06 14.55 21.52
N SER A 311 -13.69 15.83 21.35
CA SER A 311 -13.94 16.89 22.32
C SER A 311 -15.11 17.77 21.87
N GLU A 312 -15.60 18.63 22.76
CA GLU A 312 -16.60 19.64 22.42
C GLU A 312 -16.15 20.52 21.24
N GLU A 313 -14.87 20.89 21.19
CA GLU A 313 -14.34 21.70 20.08
C GLU A 313 -14.40 20.99 18.72
N TRP A 314 -14.34 19.65 18.70
CA TRP A 314 -14.45 18.90 17.45
C TRP A 314 -15.88 18.92 16.92
N LEU A 315 -16.88 18.86 17.81
CA LEU A 315 -18.29 18.97 17.45
C LEU A 315 -18.64 20.36 16.91
N VAL A 316 -18.08 21.42 17.51
CA VAL A 316 -18.28 22.80 17.02
C VAL A 316 -17.74 23.00 15.60
N LYS A 317 -16.64 22.34 15.22
CA LYS A 317 -16.13 22.39 13.83
C LYS A 317 -16.99 21.60 12.86
N LEU A 318 -17.81 20.69 13.36
CA LEU A 318 -18.62 19.79 12.57
C LEU A 318 -19.91 20.44 12.05
N CYS A 319 -20.40 21.48 12.75
CA CYS A 319 -21.76 22.03 12.66
C CYS A 319 -22.28 22.24 11.23
N ASP A 320 -21.40 22.68 10.32
CA ASP A 320 -21.83 23.15 9.00
C ASP A 320 -21.46 22.20 7.84
N ASN A 321 -20.66 21.16 8.09
CA ASN A 321 -19.97 20.44 7.00
C ASN A 321 -20.17 18.91 6.98
N VAL A 322 -20.99 18.35 7.89
CA VAL A 322 -21.16 16.90 8.01
C VAL A 322 -22.61 16.45 7.80
N ALA A 323 -22.77 15.25 7.22
CA ALA A 323 -24.08 14.65 6.96
C ALA A 323 -24.85 14.43 8.27
N ALA A 324 -26.14 14.81 8.30
CA ALA A 324 -27.05 14.58 9.43
C ALA A 324 -27.02 13.13 9.95
N GLN A 325 -26.81 12.17 9.05
CA GLN A 325 -26.69 10.76 9.38
C GLN A 325 -25.52 10.46 10.33
N PHE A 326 -24.38 11.15 10.20
CA PHE A 326 -23.26 10.95 11.12
C PHE A 326 -23.61 11.39 12.53
N TYR A 327 -24.27 12.54 12.70
CA TYR A 327 -24.73 12.98 14.02
C TYR A 327 -25.68 11.98 14.66
N PHE A 328 -26.60 11.43 13.87
CA PHE A 328 -27.50 10.39 14.36
C PHE A 328 -26.75 9.13 14.81
N ASP A 329 -25.79 8.67 14.01
CA ASP A 329 -24.98 7.49 14.34
C ASP A 329 -24.07 7.74 15.56
N LEU A 330 -23.47 8.93 15.67
CA LEU A 330 -22.66 9.36 16.81
C LEU A 330 -23.49 9.49 18.09
N ALA A 331 -24.67 10.11 18.03
CA ALA A 331 -25.57 10.24 19.17
C ALA A 331 -25.98 8.86 19.71
N LYS A 332 -26.29 7.90 18.82
CA LYS A 332 -26.58 6.51 19.22
C LYS A 332 -25.40 5.84 19.91
N ALA A 333 -24.17 6.12 19.49
CA ALA A 333 -22.97 5.59 20.13
C ALA A 333 -22.74 6.23 21.50
N LEU A 334 -22.87 7.55 21.62
CA LEU A 334 -22.73 8.29 22.88
C LEU A 334 -23.79 7.90 23.92
N ILE A 335 -25.05 7.68 23.51
CA ILE A 335 -26.11 7.19 24.42
C ILE A 335 -25.72 5.84 25.04
N LYS A 336 -25.11 4.93 24.27
CA LYS A 336 -24.65 3.64 24.77
C LYS A 336 -23.55 3.81 25.82
N VAL A 337 -22.61 4.73 25.57
CA VAL A 337 -21.52 5.03 26.51
C VAL A 337 -22.08 5.65 27.80
N ASN A 338 -22.99 6.63 27.67
CA ASN A 338 -23.67 7.27 28.81
C ASN A 338 -24.50 6.28 29.64
N ALA A 339 -25.02 5.22 29.01
CA ALA A 339 -25.70 4.12 29.70
C ALA A 339 -24.73 3.14 30.41
N GLY A 340 -23.45 3.48 30.54
CA GLY A 340 -22.43 2.71 31.24
C GLY A 340 -21.71 1.66 30.40
N ARG A 341 -21.91 1.63 29.07
CA ARG A 341 -21.09 0.76 28.20
C ARG A 341 -19.69 1.37 28.02
N PRO A 342 -18.64 0.54 27.94
CA PRO A 342 -17.30 1.04 27.67
C PRO A 342 -17.22 1.70 26.29
N ALA A 343 -16.34 2.68 26.16
CA ALA A 343 -16.03 3.30 24.87
C ALA A 343 -15.52 2.23 23.87
N PRO A 344 -15.80 2.37 22.56
CA PRO A 344 -15.40 1.38 21.58
C PRO A 344 -13.87 1.25 21.46
N LEU A 345 -13.33 0.05 21.73
CA LEU A 345 -11.94 -0.27 21.43
C LEU A 345 -11.80 -0.61 19.95
N LEU A 346 -10.84 -0.02 19.23
CA LEU A 346 -10.67 -0.24 17.79
C LEU A 346 -10.19 -1.65 17.44
N VAL A 347 -9.47 -2.27 18.37
CA VAL A 347 -9.01 -3.66 18.28
C VAL A 347 -9.70 -4.50 19.34
N ASP A 348 -9.95 -5.76 19.03
CA ASP A 348 -10.46 -6.71 20.01
C ASP A 348 -9.37 -7.21 20.98
N LYS A 349 -9.72 -8.16 21.84
CA LYS A 349 -8.79 -8.73 22.83
C LYS A 349 -7.61 -9.48 22.20
N ALA A 350 -7.74 -9.94 20.96
CA ALA A 350 -6.69 -10.61 20.19
C ALA A 350 -5.88 -9.62 19.33
N GLY A 351 -6.17 -8.32 19.40
CA GLY A 351 -5.53 -7.30 18.56
C GLY A 351 -6.12 -7.20 17.15
N SER A 352 -7.24 -7.88 16.88
CA SER A 352 -7.88 -7.88 15.57
C SER A 352 -8.77 -6.66 15.34
N THR A 353 -8.80 -6.22 14.09
CA THR A 353 -9.60 -5.11 13.55
C THR A 353 -10.82 -5.61 12.76
N CYS A 354 -11.05 -6.93 12.68
CA CYS A 354 -12.06 -7.56 11.82
C CYS A 354 -13.50 -7.04 12.02
N LYS A 355 -13.82 -6.42 13.16
CA LYS A 355 -15.11 -5.76 13.36
C LYS A 355 -15.40 -4.63 12.36
N TYR A 356 -14.35 -4.09 11.75
CA TYR A 356 -14.41 -3.06 10.71
C TYR A 356 -14.13 -3.61 9.31
N HIS A 357 -14.06 -4.93 9.16
CA HIS A 357 -13.85 -5.58 7.88
C HIS A 357 -15.17 -5.98 7.22
N GLN A 358 -15.12 -6.27 5.92
CA GLN A 358 -16.28 -6.64 5.10
C GLN A 358 -16.43 -8.13 4.88
N HIS A 359 -15.40 -8.94 5.20
CA HIS A 359 -15.44 -10.40 5.01
C HIS A 359 -16.55 -11.14 5.78
N LYS A 360 -17.22 -10.49 6.76
CA LYS A 360 -18.25 -11.11 7.62
C LYS A 360 -17.74 -12.43 8.22
N GLU A 361 -18.37 -13.57 7.89
CA GLU A 361 -17.99 -14.92 8.32
C GLU A 361 -16.95 -15.59 7.40
N GLY A 362 -16.64 -14.96 6.26
CA GLY A 362 -15.58 -15.39 5.35
C GLY A 362 -14.19 -15.16 5.93
N GLU A 363 -13.19 -15.72 5.25
CA GLU A 363 -11.79 -15.57 5.64
C GLU A 363 -11.32 -14.12 5.47
N CYS A 364 -10.64 -13.59 6.48
CA CYS A 364 -10.06 -12.26 6.47
C CYS A 364 -8.87 -12.21 5.50
N TYR A 365 -8.70 -11.09 4.80
CA TYR A 365 -7.57 -10.87 3.88
C TYR A 365 -6.21 -11.18 4.53
N SER A 366 -6.04 -10.84 5.81
CA SER A 366 -4.79 -11.04 6.54
C SER A 366 -4.43 -12.52 6.74
N LYS A 367 -5.42 -13.42 6.70
CA LYS A 367 -5.22 -14.88 6.68
C LYS A 367 -5.09 -15.40 5.26
N LYS A 368 -5.97 -14.95 4.36
CA LYS A 368 -5.98 -15.33 2.94
C LYS A 368 -4.63 -15.07 2.26
N PHE A 369 -3.97 -13.98 2.64
CA PHE A 369 -2.67 -13.56 2.12
C PHE A 369 -1.55 -13.64 3.17
N ALA A 370 -1.75 -14.43 4.24
CA ALA A 370 -0.67 -14.72 5.19
C ALA A 370 0.37 -15.60 4.50
N VAL A 371 1.56 -15.04 4.25
CA VAL A 371 2.75 -15.75 3.77
C VAL A 371 3.81 -15.78 4.85
#